data_AF-A0A430JS01-F1
#
_entry.id   AF-A0A430JS01-F1
#
_cell.length_a   1.000
_cell.length_b   1.000
_cell.length_c   1.000
_cell.angle_alpha   90.00
_cell.angle_beta   90.00
_cell.angle_gamma   90.00
#
_symmetry.space_group_name_H-M   'P 1'
#
loop_
_entity.id
_entity.type
_entity.pdbx_description
1 polymer ?
#
loop_
_entity_poly.entity_id
_entity_poly.type
_entity_poly.pdbx_seq_one_letter_code
_entity_poly.pdbx_strand_id
1 'polypeptide(L)'
;MVTLTKKRLVAILASLAVIIGAAVYVVFWRPLPQGTPELSPEIEVLRNQAMSLPERGPLDFGDYSIVVTSVSTTNVGVSFARDGNHATHTTIAVGSSEEVLGCTITVLESHPTRSDNGSALVAIQCPDEASATHSPIPDTGP
;
A
#
# COMPACT_ATOMS: atom_id res chain seq x y z
N MET A 1 8.15 -62.60 -1.32
CA MET A 1 7.57 -61.75 -2.39
C MET A 1 6.74 -60.57 -1.83
N VAL A 2 7.09 -59.99 -0.66
CA VAL A 2 6.28 -58.98 0.06
C VAL A 2 6.99 -57.61 0.20
N THR A 3 8.23 -57.50 -0.26
CA THR A 3 9.04 -56.27 -0.14
C THR A 3 8.77 -55.25 -1.25
N LEU A 4 8.23 -55.67 -2.40
CA LEU A 4 7.95 -54.78 -3.52
C LEU A 4 6.81 -53.80 -3.24
N THR A 5 5.78 -54.23 -2.51
CA THR A 5 4.62 -53.39 -2.13
C THR A 5 4.99 -52.33 -1.10
N LYS A 6 5.78 -52.68 -0.07
CA LYS A 6 6.28 -51.70 0.92
C LYS A 6 7.16 -50.63 0.28
N LYS A 7 8.08 -51.01 -0.63
CA LYS A 7 8.93 -50.04 -1.36
C LYS A 7 8.10 -49.09 -2.23
N ARG A 8 7.06 -49.59 -2.92
CA ARG A 8 6.15 -48.75 -3.70
C ARG A 8 5.32 -47.80 -2.83
N LEU A 9 4.87 -48.28 -1.67
CA LEU A 9 4.08 -47.47 -0.73
C LEU A 9 4.90 -46.34 -0.12
N VAL A 10 6.17 -46.61 0.23
CA VAL A 10 7.12 -45.57 0.67
C VAL A 10 7.42 -44.57 -0.45
N ALA A 11 7.61 -45.03 -1.69
CA ALA A 11 7.85 -44.13 -2.82
C ALA A 11 6.65 -43.21 -3.11
N ILE A 12 5.41 -43.73 -2.99
CA ILE A 12 4.18 -42.94 -3.17
C ILE A 12 4.02 -41.91 -2.05
N LEU A 13 4.27 -42.29 -0.79
CA LEU A 13 4.20 -41.34 0.32
C LEU A 13 5.27 -40.24 0.21
N ALA A 14 6.49 -40.61 -0.20
CA ALA A 14 7.56 -39.65 -0.44
C ALA A 14 7.23 -38.69 -1.58
N SER A 15 6.69 -39.18 -2.70
CA SER A 15 6.28 -38.31 -3.81
C SER A 15 5.13 -37.39 -3.41
N LEU A 16 4.15 -37.88 -2.63
CA LEU A 16 3.04 -37.07 -2.14
C LEU A 16 3.53 -35.94 -1.23
N ALA A 17 4.48 -36.21 -0.33
CA ALA A 17 5.06 -35.20 0.55
C ALA A 17 5.79 -34.10 -0.24
N VAL A 18 6.52 -34.46 -1.31
CA VAL A 18 7.19 -33.50 -2.20
C VAL A 18 6.16 -32.65 -2.95
N ILE A 19 5.09 -33.25 -3.47
CA ILE A 19 4.03 -32.54 -4.18
C ILE A 19 3.32 -31.55 -3.24
N ILE A 20 3.00 -31.96 -2.02
CA ILE A 20 2.38 -31.08 -1.02
C ILE A 20 3.33 -29.93 -0.67
N GLY A 21 4.61 -30.22 -0.42
CA GLY A 21 5.62 -29.19 -0.15
C GLY A 21 5.74 -28.18 -1.29
N ALA A 22 5.79 -28.66 -2.54
CA ALA A 22 5.82 -27.82 -3.72
C ALA A 22 4.54 -27.01 -3.90
N ALA A 23 3.37 -27.59 -3.65
CA ALA A 23 2.10 -26.88 -3.72
C ALA A 23 2.02 -25.76 -2.67
N VAL A 24 2.41 -26.05 -1.42
CA VAL A 24 2.51 -25.04 -0.35
C VAL A 24 3.49 -23.95 -0.73
N TYR A 25 4.66 -24.31 -1.27
CA TYR A 25 5.66 -23.34 -1.72
C TYR A 25 5.12 -22.42 -2.82
N VAL A 26 4.46 -22.98 -3.83
CA VAL A 26 3.85 -22.21 -4.93
C VAL A 26 2.73 -21.31 -4.43
N VAL A 27 1.85 -21.81 -3.57
CA VAL A 27 0.75 -21.01 -2.98
C VAL A 27 1.29 -19.89 -2.11
N PHE A 28 2.33 -20.17 -1.33
CA PHE A 28 3.00 -19.20 -0.46
C PHE A 28 3.74 -18.10 -1.24
N TRP A 29 4.24 -18.41 -2.44
CA TRP A 29 4.89 -17.46 -3.33
C TRP A 29 3.95 -16.72 -4.29
N ARG A 30 2.65 -17.06 -4.34
CA ARG A 30 1.73 -16.33 -5.24
C ARG A 30 1.57 -14.87 -4.80
N PRO A 31 1.63 -13.89 -5.72
CA PRO A 31 1.34 -12.50 -5.38
C PRO A 31 -0.08 -12.40 -4.81
N LEU A 32 -0.25 -11.56 -3.79
CA LEU A 32 -1.58 -11.27 -3.24
C LEU A 32 -2.40 -10.54 -4.32
N PRO A 33 -3.73 -10.72 -4.32
CA PRO A 33 -4.61 -9.91 -5.16
C PRO A 33 -4.34 -8.43 -4.88
N GLN A 34 -4.19 -7.62 -5.93
CA GLN A 34 -4.05 -6.18 -5.77
C GLN A 34 -5.42 -5.55 -5.47
N GLY A 35 -5.43 -4.52 -4.64
CA GLY A 35 -6.59 -3.65 -4.49
C GLY A 35 -6.54 -2.61 -5.59
N THR A 36 -7.04 -2.95 -6.78
CA THR A 36 -7.24 -2.01 -7.89
C THR A 36 -8.73 -1.89 -8.18
N PRO A 37 -9.50 -1.18 -7.33
CA PRO A 37 -10.90 -0.94 -7.57
C PRO A 37 -11.10 -0.07 -8.82
N GLU A 38 -12.29 -0.16 -9.41
CA GLU A 38 -12.70 0.76 -10.46
C GLU A 38 -12.86 2.17 -9.85
N LEU A 39 -11.88 3.04 -10.11
CA LEU A 39 -11.82 4.38 -9.53
C LEU A 39 -12.81 5.32 -10.23
N SER A 40 -13.47 6.16 -9.45
CA SER A 40 -14.25 7.29 -9.99
C SER A 40 -13.32 8.22 -10.79
N PRO A 41 -13.79 8.82 -11.91
CA PRO A 41 -12.97 9.72 -12.72
C PRO A 41 -12.36 10.90 -11.93
N GLU A 42 -13.01 11.33 -10.85
CA GLU A 42 -12.49 12.37 -9.95
C GLU A 42 -11.21 11.93 -9.21
N ILE A 43 -11.12 10.66 -8.83
CA ILE A 43 -9.97 10.08 -8.12
C ILE A 43 -8.86 9.71 -9.11
N GLU A 44 -9.23 9.28 -10.32
CA GLU A 44 -8.27 8.93 -11.37
C GLU A 44 -7.42 10.14 -11.80
N VAL A 45 -7.96 11.37 -11.74
CA VAL A 45 -7.18 12.61 -11.97
C VAL A 45 -6.06 12.78 -10.94
N LEU A 46 -6.24 12.26 -9.73
CA LEU A 46 -5.23 12.33 -8.66
C LEU A 46 -4.07 11.35 -8.90
N ARG A 47 -4.18 10.41 -9.85
CA ARG A 47 -3.11 9.45 -10.16
C ARG A 47 -1.79 10.12 -10.52
N ASN A 48 -1.84 11.26 -11.20
CA ASN A 48 -0.64 12.03 -11.57
C ASN A 48 0.00 12.76 -10.37
N GLN A 49 -0.75 12.97 -9.29
CA GLN A 49 -0.29 13.60 -8.05
C GLN A 49 -0.01 12.56 -6.94
N ALA A 50 -0.42 11.31 -7.17
CA ALA A 50 -0.27 10.24 -6.21
C ALA A 50 1.19 9.76 -6.14
N MET A 51 1.60 9.40 -4.93
CA MET A 51 2.92 8.87 -4.64
C MET A 51 2.80 7.41 -4.20
N SER A 52 3.76 6.58 -4.60
CA SER A 52 3.87 5.21 -4.10
C SER A 52 4.56 5.23 -2.74
N LEU A 53 3.81 4.96 -1.68
CA LEU A 53 4.37 4.84 -0.33
C LEU A 53 4.57 3.37 0.02
N PRO A 54 5.79 2.97 0.43
CA PRO A 54 6.02 1.66 1.00
C PRO A 54 5.43 1.58 2.41
N GLU A 55 4.94 0.40 2.75
CA GLU A 55 4.53 0.04 4.11
C GLU A 55 5.70 0.25 5.07
N ARG A 56 5.42 0.92 6.18
CA ARG A 56 6.36 1.38 7.22
C ARG A 56 7.45 2.34 6.75
N GLY A 57 7.37 2.85 5.53
CA GLY A 57 8.21 3.96 5.08
C GLY A 57 7.62 5.29 5.55
N PRO A 58 8.36 6.10 6.33
CA PRO A 58 7.98 7.47 6.57
C PRO A 58 8.16 8.29 5.29
N LEU A 59 7.15 9.07 4.95
CA LEU A 59 7.22 10.13 3.96
C LEU A 59 7.00 11.46 4.69
N ASP A 60 8.02 12.29 4.69
CA ASP A 60 7.98 13.61 5.30
C ASP A 60 7.78 14.67 4.22
N PHE A 61 6.83 15.58 4.40
CA PHE A 61 6.59 16.72 3.51
C PHE A 61 6.19 17.95 4.31
N GLY A 62 7.07 18.97 4.29
CA GLY A 62 6.92 20.15 5.13
C GLY A 62 6.89 19.78 6.60
N ASP A 63 5.82 20.17 7.28
CA ASP A 63 5.59 19.93 8.71
C ASP A 63 4.84 18.62 9.00
N TYR A 64 4.57 17.83 7.96
CA TYR A 64 3.79 16.58 8.05
C TYR A 64 4.67 15.35 7.86
N SER A 65 4.34 14.29 8.60
CA SER A 65 4.93 12.96 8.43
C SER A 65 3.81 11.94 8.30
N ILE A 66 3.82 11.19 7.20
CA ILE A 66 2.89 10.08 6.96
C ILE A 66 3.66 8.76 6.96
N VAL A 67 3.10 7.76 7.62
CA VAL A 67 3.61 6.39 7.61
C VAL A 67 2.46 5.47 7.25
N VAL A 68 2.61 4.69 6.19
CA VAL A 68 1.66 3.61 5.89
C VAL A 68 1.90 2.49 6.89
N THR A 69 0.98 2.28 7.83
CA THR A 69 1.17 1.30 8.92
C THR A 69 0.71 -0.10 8.55
N SER A 70 -0.23 -0.21 7.62
CA SER A 70 -0.74 -1.49 7.12
C SER A 70 -1.28 -1.36 5.71
N VAL A 71 -0.96 -2.31 4.84
CA VAL A 71 -1.53 -2.38 3.48
C VAL A 71 -2.38 -3.64 3.33
N SER A 72 -3.66 -3.48 2.99
CA SER A 72 -4.55 -4.58 2.64
C SER A 72 -5.19 -4.36 1.27
N THR A 73 -5.85 -5.38 0.72
CA THR A 73 -6.51 -5.32 -0.59
C THR A 73 -7.69 -4.35 -0.66
N THR A 74 -8.26 -3.99 0.50
CA THR A 74 -9.48 -3.17 0.59
C THR A 74 -9.28 -1.89 1.38
N ASN A 75 -8.29 -1.87 2.28
CA ASN A 75 -8.03 -0.75 3.16
C ASN A 75 -6.52 -0.51 3.32
N VAL A 76 -6.14 0.74 3.53
CA VAL A 76 -4.78 1.14 3.85
C VAL A 76 -4.81 1.91 5.17
N GLY A 77 -4.02 1.43 6.12
CA GLY A 77 -3.80 2.09 7.40
C GLY A 77 -2.71 3.13 7.24
N VAL A 78 -3.01 4.35 7.65
CA VAL A 78 -2.07 5.47 7.62
C VAL A 78 -1.96 6.09 9.01
N SER A 79 -0.74 6.42 9.39
CA SER A 79 -0.42 7.18 10.58
C SER A 79 0.10 8.54 10.13
N PHE A 80 -0.52 9.60 10.62
CA PHE A 80 -0.27 10.96 10.18
C PHE A 80 0.09 11.82 11.37
N ALA A 81 1.25 12.48 11.33
CA ALA A 81 1.74 13.38 12.36
C ALA A 81 1.98 14.77 11.76
N ARG A 82 1.76 15.81 12.56
CA ARG A 82 2.10 17.20 12.25
C ARG A 82 3.07 17.72 13.32
N ASP A 83 4.12 18.41 12.94
CA ASP A 83 5.09 19.04 13.86
C ASP A 83 5.72 18.07 14.88
N GLY A 84 5.88 16.79 14.50
CA GLY A 84 6.44 15.74 15.36
C GLY A 84 5.58 15.36 16.57
N ASN A 85 4.33 15.86 16.68
CA ASN A 85 3.45 15.58 17.80
C ASN A 85 2.11 14.95 17.36
N HIS A 86 1.70 13.91 18.10
CA HIS A 86 0.40 13.23 18.03
C HIS A 86 0.08 12.60 16.66
N ALA A 87 0.62 11.41 16.44
CA ALA A 87 0.28 10.59 15.27
C ALA A 87 -1.18 10.12 15.32
N THR A 88 -2.01 10.65 14.42
CA THR A 88 -3.39 10.21 14.21
C THR A 88 -3.38 9.01 13.27
N HIS A 89 -3.97 7.90 13.70
CA HIS A 89 -4.08 6.70 12.90
C HIS A 89 -5.47 6.63 12.30
N THR A 90 -5.57 6.48 10.98
CA THR A 90 -6.83 6.18 10.31
C THR A 90 -6.67 5.04 9.30
N THR A 91 -7.79 4.46 8.89
CA THR A 91 -7.88 3.38 7.93
C THR A 91 -8.78 3.81 6.78
N ILE A 92 -8.19 4.02 5.61
CA ILE A 92 -8.88 4.54 4.44
C ILE A 92 -9.14 3.38 3.47
N ALA A 93 -10.36 3.28 2.96
CA ALA A 93 -10.69 2.30 1.93
C ALA A 93 -9.98 2.62 0.61
N VAL A 94 -9.53 1.60 -0.12
CA VAL A 94 -8.92 1.78 -1.44
C VAL A 94 -9.97 2.31 -2.41
N GLY A 95 -9.65 3.37 -3.13
CA GLY A 95 -10.57 4.14 -3.96
C GLY A 95 -11.40 5.15 -3.19
N SER A 96 -11.04 5.47 -1.94
CA SER A 96 -11.70 6.48 -1.11
C SER A 96 -10.71 7.54 -0.62
N SER A 97 -11.25 8.66 -0.17
CA SER A 97 -10.52 9.71 0.52
C SER A 97 -11.02 9.91 1.95
N GLU A 98 -10.16 10.44 2.80
CA GLU A 98 -10.47 10.78 4.18
C GLU A 98 -9.68 12.03 4.61
N GLU A 99 -10.29 12.88 5.44
CA GLU A 99 -9.65 14.09 5.95
C GLU A 99 -8.98 13.81 7.31
N VAL A 100 -7.68 14.07 7.39
CA VAL A 100 -6.86 13.83 8.59
C VAL A 100 -6.01 15.06 8.88
N LEU A 101 -6.16 15.61 10.07
CA LEU A 101 -5.47 16.84 10.51
C LEU A 101 -5.55 17.98 9.46
N GLY A 102 -6.70 18.14 8.80
CA GLY A 102 -6.94 19.17 7.78
C GLY A 102 -6.36 18.87 6.39
N CYS A 103 -5.70 17.73 6.18
CA CYS A 103 -5.27 17.26 4.86
C CYS A 103 -6.23 16.19 4.33
N THR A 104 -6.55 16.23 3.04
CA THR A 104 -7.31 15.16 2.37
C THR A 104 -6.34 14.10 1.86
N ILE A 105 -6.46 12.87 2.36
CA ILE A 105 -5.66 11.72 1.97
C ILE A 105 -6.54 10.82 1.10
N THR A 106 -6.13 10.56 -0.13
CA THR A 106 -6.84 9.71 -1.07
C THR A 106 -6.03 8.47 -1.40
N VAL A 107 -6.60 7.29 -1.19
CA VAL A 107 -5.94 6.01 -1.51
C VAL A 107 -6.47 5.53 -2.85
N LEU A 108 -5.60 5.41 -3.84
CA LEU A 108 -5.98 5.02 -5.20
C LEU A 108 -5.82 3.51 -5.39
N GLU A 109 -4.68 2.96 -4.98
CA GLU A 109 -4.34 1.57 -5.20
C GLU A 109 -3.63 0.99 -3.99
N SER A 110 -3.79 -0.32 -3.77
CA SER A 110 -3.02 -1.05 -2.78
C SER A 110 -2.33 -2.29 -3.36
N HIS A 111 -1.07 -2.43 -2.99
CA HIS A 111 -0.18 -3.51 -3.40
C HIS A 111 0.30 -4.24 -2.14
N PRO A 112 -0.59 -5.01 -1.47
CA PRO A 112 -0.18 -5.76 -0.29
C PRO A 112 0.84 -6.83 -0.68
N THR A 113 1.80 -7.05 0.20
CA THR A 113 2.70 -8.22 0.11
C THR A 113 2.51 -9.10 1.34
N ARG A 114 2.94 -10.37 1.29
CA ARG A 114 2.92 -11.25 2.48
C ARG A 114 3.98 -10.87 3.53
N SER A 115 4.83 -9.89 3.21
CA SER A 115 5.84 -9.31 4.08
C SER A 115 5.41 -7.88 4.41
N ASP A 116 6.07 -7.24 5.35
CA ASP A 116 5.79 -5.85 5.74
C ASP A 116 6.34 -4.82 4.72
N ASN A 117 6.39 -5.21 3.45
CA ASN A 117 6.92 -4.45 2.32
C ASN A 117 5.80 -4.18 1.29
N GLY A 118 4.53 -4.15 1.73
CA GLY A 118 3.43 -3.69 0.88
C GLY A 118 3.66 -2.27 0.40
N SER A 119 2.88 -1.81 -0.56
CA SER A 119 2.87 -0.39 -0.92
C SER A 119 1.45 0.07 -1.26
N ALA A 120 1.21 1.36 -1.12
CA ALA A 120 -0.04 1.99 -1.50
C ALA A 120 0.23 3.21 -2.37
N LEU A 121 -0.64 3.45 -3.35
CA LEU A 121 -0.63 4.66 -4.15
C LEU A 121 -1.56 5.67 -3.47
N VAL A 122 -0.99 6.76 -2.96
CA VAL A 122 -1.71 7.73 -2.13
C VAL A 122 -1.48 9.13 -2.66
N ALA A 123 -2.57 9.91 -2.82
CA ALA A 123 -2.51 11.34 -3.09
C ALA A 123 -2.86 12.10 -1.80
N ILE A 124 -2.07 13.14 -1.49
CA ILE A 124 -2.24 13.93 -0.28
C ILE A 124 -2.41 15.39 -0.70
N GLN A 125 -3.47 16.02 -0.21
CA GLN A 125 -3.79 17.42 -0.50
C GLN A 125 -3.97 18.15 0.83
N CYS A 126 -2.98 18.96 1.20
CA CYS A 126 -3.02 19.80 2.39
C CYS A 126 -3.31 21.26 2.00
N PRO A 127 -4.22 21.96 2.69
CA PRO A 127 -4.59 23.34 2.39
C PRO A 127 -3.43 24.34 2.57
N ASP A 128 -2.38 23.97 3.30
CA ASP A 128 -1.21 24.83 3.52
C ASP A 128 -0.27 24.96 2.29
N GLU A 129 -0.36 24.07 1.29
CA GLU A 129 0.43 24.20 0.04
C GLU A 129 -0.14 25.26 -0.94
N ALA A 130 -1.37 25.75 -0.73
CA ALA A 130 -1.92 26.81 -1.56
C ALA A 130 -1.24 28.18 -1.34
N SER A 131 -0.44 28.35 -0.28
CA SER A 131 0.26 29.61 0.00
C SER A 131 1.73 29.66 -0.43
N ALA A 132 2.33 28.57 -0.91
CA ALA A 132 3.75 28.56 -1.29
C ALA A 132 4.03 28.68 -2.81
N THR A 133 3.01 28.67 -3.69
CA THR A 133 3.21 28.79 -5.16
C THR A 133 2.27 29.81 -5.83
N HIS A 134 1.97 30.91 -5.15
CA HIS A 134 1.57 32.13 -5.86
C HIS A 134 2.12 33.37 -5.18
N SER A 135 3.45 33.53 -5.23
CA SER A 135 4.01 34.88 -5.24
C SER A 135 3.89 35.37 -6.69
N PRO A 136 2.97 36.29 -7.03
CA PRO A 136 3.07 36.98 -8.30
C PRO A 136 4.40 37.73 -8.28
N ILE A 137 5.32 37.33 -9.15
CA ILE A 137 6.50 38.13 -9.47
C ILE A 137 5.98 39.54 -9.77
N PRO A 138 6.39 40.60 -9.05
CA PRO A 138 6.09 41.95 -9.48
C PRO A 138 6.86 42.19 -10.77
N ASP A 139 6.16 42.09 -11.90
CA ASP A 139 6.68 42.52 -13.19
C ASP A 139 7.11 43.98 -13.06
N THR A 140 8.42 44.16 -13.18
CA THR A 140 9.07 45.45 -13.14
C THR A 140 9.03 46.05 -14.54
N GLY A 141 8.37 47.20 -14.67
CA GLY A 141 8.64 48.21 -15.72
C GLY A 141 7.58 48.32 -16.83
N PRO A 142 7.62 49.42 -17.62
CA PRO A 142 8.67 50.46 -17.71
C PRO A 142 8.46 51.71 -16.86
#